data_AF-A0A6I4VQB9-F1
#
_entry.id   AF-A0A6I4VQB9-F1
#
_cell.length_a   1.000
_cell.length_b   1.000
_cell.length_c   1.000
_cell.angle_alpha   90.00
_cell.angle_beta   90.00
_cell.angle_gamma   90.00
#
_symmetry.space_group_name_H-M   'P 1'
#
loop_
_entity.id
_entity.type
_entity.pdbx_description
1 polymer ?
#
loop_
_entity_poly.entity_id
_entity_poly.type
_entity_poly.pdbx_seq_one_letter_code
_entity_poly.pdbx_strand_id
1 'polypeptide(L)'
;MLFPMVRFAVDPALKKGEGGNFVDVNLPLSEVTDKPKSVQFKVHKKDGWYSFDEVLTAWVLRDKGKILALSPVCKHLGCTVSWESNPQFPNTFFCPCHFGRYTKDGTNVPGTPPAKPLDHYETKEANGKLLIGPLLKT
;
A
#
# COMPACT_ATOMS: atom_id res chain seq x y z
N MET A 1 26.78 35.73 29.23
CA MET A 1 26.77 34.92 27.99
C MET A 1 25.62 33.94 28.07
N LEU A 2 24.47 34.31 27.50
CA LEU A 2 23.30 33.44 27.38
C LEU A 2 23.52 32.51 26.18
N PHE A 3 23.68 31.22 26.42
CA PHE A 3 23.74 30.23 25.35
C PHE A 3 22.33 29.99 24.81
N PRO A 4 22.07 30.23 23.51
CA PRO A 4 20.77 29.97 22.91
C PRO A 4 20.67 28.47 22.55
N MET A 5 20.32 27.63 23.52
CA MET A 5 20.04 26.20 23.26
C MET A 5 18.58 25.93 22.83
N VAL A 6 17.86 26.96 22.37
CA VAL A 6 16.42 26.83 22.03
C VAL A 6 16.18 26.44 20.56
N ARG A 7 17.20 25.98 19.82
CA ARG A 7 17.04 25.58 18.40
C ARG A 7 17.52 24.19 18.02
N PHE A 8 17.51 23.24 18.96
CA PHE A 8 17.78 21.83 18.68
C PHE A 8 16.74 20.85 19.23
N ALA A 9 15.57 21.34 19.65
CA ALA A 9 14.46 20.51 20.09
C ALA A 9 13.30 20.53 19.08
N VAL A 10 13.60 20.48 17.78
CA VAL A 10 12.63 20.00 16.80
C VAL A 10 12.91 18.51 16.62
N ASP A 11 12.53 17.76 17.63
CA ASP A 11 12.59 16.31 17.66
C ASP A 11 11.78 15.75 16.48
N PRO A 12 12.35 14.91 15.60
CA PRO A 12 11.60 14.25 14.52
C PRO A 12 10.41 13.44 15.03
N ALA A 13 10.38 13.11 16.33
CA ALA A 13 9.26 12.43 16.98
C ALA A 13 7.94 13.20 16.93
N LEU A 14 7.95 14.52 16.69
CA LEU A 14 6.73 15.33 16.55
C LEU A 14 6.05 15.21 15.15
N LYS A 15 6.60 14.39 14.23
CA LYS A 15 5.86 13.87 13.07
C LYS A 15 5.17 12.53 13.36
N LYS A 16 5.04 12.14 14.63
CA LYS A 16 4.17 11.03 15.01
C LYS A 16 2.73 11.53 15.01
N GLY A 17 2.13 11.55 13.81
CA GLY A 17 0.70 11.73 13.65
C GLY A 17 -0.02 10.71 14.53
N GLU A 18 -0.80 11.20 15.47
CA GLU A 18 -1.58 10.41 16.41
C GLU A 18 -2.55 9.49 15.64
N GLY A 19 -2.49 8.19 15.95
CA GLY A 19 -3.30 7.13 15.35
C GLY A 19 -2.55 6.22 14.37
N GLY A 20 -1.71 5.31 14.89
CA GLY A 20 -1.29 4.02 14.29
C GLY A 20 -0.57 4.02 12.93
N ASN A 21 0.75 3.80 12.90
CA ASN A 21 1.53 3.23 11.76
C ASN A 21 1.24 3.71 10.31
N PHE A 22 0.65 4.89 10.09
CA PHE A 22 0.43 5.44 8.75
C PHE A 22 1.70 6.11 8.23
N VAL A 23 2.02 5.85 6.97
CA VAL A 23 3.17 6.42 6.25
C VAL A 23 2.66 7.28 5.08
N ASP A 24 3.17 8.51 4.96
CA ASP A 24 2.97 9.33 3.76
C ASP A 24 3.70 8.69 2.58
N VAL A 25 2.95 8.24 1.58
CA VAL A 25 3.50 7.58 0.38
C VAL A 25 3.84 8.56 -0.74
N ASN A 26 3.80 9.86 -0.43
CA ASN A 26 4.06 10.98 -1.33
C ASN A 26 3.19 10.97 -2.59
N LEU A 27 1.94 10.51 -2.46
CA LEU A 27 0.95 10.50 -3.54
C LEU A 27 -0.13 11.55 -3.26
N PRO A 28 -0.23 12.62 -4.07
CA PRO A 28 -1.34 13.57 -3.99
C PRO A 28 -2.68 12.89 -4.29
N LEU A 29 -3.73 13.25 -3.54
CA LEU A 29 -5.08 12.67 -3.72
C LEU A 29 -5.66 12.94 -5.12
N SER A 30 -5.22 14.02 -5.78
CA SER A 30 -5.59 14.35 -7.16
C SER A 30 -5.02 13.39 -8.20
N GLU A 31 -3.95 12.67 -7.88
CA GLU A 31 -3.36 11.65 -8.75
C GLU A 31 -3.99 10.26 -8.55
N VAL A 32 -4.83 10.09 -7.53
CA VAL A 32 -5.54 8.83 -7.27
C VAL A 32 -6.77 8.77 -8.17
N THR A 33 -6.58 8.13 -9.31
CA THR A 33 -7.63 7.90 -10.32
C THR A 33 -8.27 6.54 -10.14
N ASP A 34 -9.22 6.21 -11.01
CA ASP A 34 -9.81 4.88 -11.06
C ASP A 34 -8.83 3.84 -11.60
N LYS A 35 -7.75 4.19 -12.30
CA LYS A 35 -6.77 3.21 -12.79
C LYS A 35 -5.75 2.85 -11.70
N PRO A 36 -5.49 1.55 -11.43
CA PRO A 36 -4.47 1.13 -10.49
C PRO A 36 -3.08 1.71 -10.80
N LYS A 37 -2.49 2.36 -9.80
CA LYS A 37 -1.13 2.90 -9.82
C LYS A 37 -0.31 2.21 -8.74
N SER A 38 0.87 1.72 -9.06
CA SER A 38 1.77 1.16 -8.06
C SER A 38 2.48 2.28 -7.30
N VAL A 39 2.57 2.12 -5.98
CA VAL A 39 3.37 2.98 -5.11
C VAL A 39 4.27 2.13 -4.23
N GLN A 40 5.48 2.61 -3.99
CA GLN A 40 6.42 2.01 -3.04
C GLN A 40 6.58 2.93 -1.84
N PHE A 41 6.64 2.36 -0.65
CA PHE A 41 6.77 3.11 0.59
C PHE A 41 7.60 2.33 1.60
N LYS A 42 8.26 3.06 2.50
CA LYS A 42 9.11 2.47 3.54
C LYS A 42 8.35 2.37 4.84
N VAL A 43 8.41 1.22 5.48
CA VAL A 43 7.93 1.01 6.84
C VAL A 43 9.10 0.66 7.75
N HIS A 44 9.19 1.34 8.89
CA HIS A 44 10.17 0.99 9.91
C HIS A 44 9.66 -0.23 10.67
N LYS A 45 10.37 -1.35 10.59
CA LYS A 45 10.03 -2.60 11.25
C LYS A 45 11.04 -2.89 12.35
N LYS A 46 10.52 -3.20 13.53
CA LYS A 46 11.33 -3.67 14.66
C LYS A 46 11.05 -5.15 14.88
N ASP A 47 12.09 -5.97 14.78
CA ASP A 47 12.04 -7.41 15.05
C ASP A 47 13.02 -7.75 16.16
N GLY A 48 12.49 -7.94 17.37
CA GLY A 48 13.28 -8.05 18.59
C GLY A 48 14.18 -6.82 18.81
N TRP A 49 15.49 -7.05 18.77
CA TRP A 49 16.52 -6.02 18.95
C TRP A 49 16.93 -5.33 17.65
N TYR A 50 16.51 -5.85 16.49
CA TYR A 50 16.84 -5.29 15.19
C TYR A 50 15.75 -4.31 14.75
N SER A 51 16.15 -3.22 14.11
CA SER A 51 15.24 -2.27 13.45
C SER A 51 15.75 -2.03 12.04
N PHE A 52 14.86 -2.14 11.05
CA PHE A 52 15.19 -1.97 9.64
C PHE A 52 14.04 -1.36 8.86
N ASP A 53 14.35 -0.79 7.70
CA ASP A 53 13.36 -0.26 6.78
C ASP A 53 12.99 -1.35 5.78
N GLU A 54 11.70 -1.70 5.75
CA GLU A 54 11.14 -2.59 4.73
C GLU A 54 10.47 -1.75 3.65
N VAL A 55 10.82 -1.97 2.38
CA VAL A 55 10.15 -1.34 1.24
C VAL A 55 8.98 -2.21 0.83
N LEU A 56 7.77 -1.68 0.98
CA LEU A 56 6.53 -2.33 0.57
C LEU A 56 5.99 -1.70 -0.70
N THR A 57 5.14 -2.45 -1.41
CA THR A 57 4.41 -1.98 -2.58
C THR A 57 2.91 -2.08 -2.32
N ALA A 58 2.15 -1.10 -2.83
CA ALA A 58 0.71 -1.15 -2.91
C ALA A 58 0.23 -0.74 -4.31
N TRP A 59 -0.87 -1.35 -4.76
CA TRP A 59 -1.67 -0.86 -5.88
C TRP A 59 -2.75 0.07 -5.35
N VAL A 60 -2.72 1.34 -5.77
CA VAL A 60 -3.64 2.39 -5.31
C VAL A 60 -4.60 2.76 -6.43
N LEU A 61 -5.88 2.83 -6.11
CA LEU A 61 -6.93 3.28 -7.02
C LEU A 61 -8.12 3.88 -6.27
N ARG A 62 -8.98 4.59 -6.99
CA ARG A 62 -10.30 5.00 -6.53
C ARG A 62 -11.36 4.05 -7.10
N ASP A 63 -12.11 3.39 -6.23
CA ASP A 63 -13.26 2.58 -6.59
C ASP A 63 -14.51 3.08 -5.84
N LYS A 64 -15.58 3.37 -6.57
CA LYS A 64 -16.87 3.84 -6.02
C LYS A 64 -16.72 4.97 -4.98
N GLY A 65 -15.84 5.93 -5.28
CA GLY A 65 -15.55 7.09 -4.43
C GLY A 65 -14.57 6.84 -3.29
N LYS A 66 -14.17 5.59 -3.01
CA LYS A 66 -13.23 5.22 -1.95
C LYS A 66 -11.84 4.93 -2.52
N ILE A 67 -10.79 5.25 -1.76
CA ILE A 67 -9.42 4.87 -2.12
C ILE A 67 -9.14 3.47 -1.58
N LEU A 68 -8.74 2.57 -2.48
CA LEU A 68 -8.23 1.25 -2.16
C LEU A 68 -6.70 1.26 -2.29
N ALA A 69 -6.02 0.59 -1.35
CA ALA A 69 -4.61 0.25 -1.44
C ALA A 69 -4.49 -1.27 -1.29
N LEU A 70 -4.11 -1.97 -2.35
CA LEU A 70 -4.06 -3.43 -2.40
C LEU A 70 -2.61 -3.92 -2.30
N SER A 71 -2.38 -4.98 -1.52
CA SER A 71 -1.13 -5.73 -1.57
C SER A 71 -0.99 -6.41 -2.93
N PRO A 72 0.19 -6.34 -3.58
CA PRO A 72 0.40 -7.06 -4.83
C PRO A 72 0.67 -8.55 -4.60
N VAL A 73 0.67 -9.03 -3.35
CA VAL A 73 1.02 -10.42 -3.03
C VAL A 73 -0.16 -11.35 -3.36
N CYS A 74 0.04 -12.22 -4.36
CA CYS A 74 -0.95 -13.20 -4.76
C CYS A 74 -1.22 -14.21 -3.64
N LYS A 75 -2.50 -14.41 -3.30
CA LYS A 75 -2.98 -15.36 -2.28
C LYS A 75 -2.88 -16.84 -2.67
N HIS A 76 -2.29 -17.15 -3.83
CA HIS A 76 -1.95 -18.53 -4.17
C HIS A 76 -0.64 -18.94 -3.48
N LEU A 77 0.51 -18.43 -3.94
CA LEU A 77 1.85 -18.79 -3.44
C LEU A 77 2.77 -17.56 -3.27
N GLY A 78 2.22 -16.36 -3.20
CA GLY A 78 2.98 -15.14 -2.84
C GLY A 78 3.68 -14.40 -3.99
N CYS A 79 3.55 -14.83 -5.25
CA CYS A 79 4.04 -14.05 -6.40
C CYS A 79 3.40 -12.65 -6.45
N THR A 80 4.11 -11.67 -6.99
CA THR A 80 3.58 -10.32 -7.23
C THR A 80 2.61 -10.30 -8.41
N VAL A 81 1.44 -9.69 -8.25
CA VAL A 81 0.47 -9.42 -9.32
C VAL A 81 0.70 -8.06 -9.96
N SER A 82 0.36 -7.94 -11.24
CA SER A 82 0.42 -6.67 -11.97
C SER A 82 -0.91 -6.37 -12.66
N TRP A 83 -1.27 -5.09 -12.71
CA TRP A 83 -2.47 -4.62 -13.40
C TRP A 83 -2.30 -4.75 -14.91
N GLU A 84 -3.25 -5.38 -15.59
CA GLU A 84 -3.33 -5.50 -17.06
C GLU A 84 -2.06 -6.02 -17.74
N SER A 85 -1.28 -6.86 -17.04
CA SER A 85 -0.03 -7.41 -17.57
C SER A 85 -0.22 -8.58 -18.55
N ASN A 86 -1.47 -9.03 -18.75
CA ASN A 86 -1.81 -10.04 -19.74
C ASN A 86 -2.91 -9.53 -20.69
N PRO A 87 -2.65 -9.39 -22.00
CA PRO A 87 -3.61 -8.90 -22.98
C PRO A 87 -4.90 -9.72 -23.10
N GLN A 88 -4.88 -11.00 -22.73
CA GLN A 88 -6.07 -11.87 -22.75
C GLN A 88 -7.03 -11.58 -21.60
N PHE A 89 -6.56 -10.89 -20.55
CA PHE A 89 -7.32 -10.60 -19.34
C PHE A 89 -7.26 -9.10 -18.99
N PRO A 90 -7.81 -8.23 -19.86
CA PRO A 90 -7.83 -6.79 -19.59
C PRO A 90 -8.67 -6.50 -18.35
N ASN A 91 -8.42 -5.34 -17.71
CA ASN A 91 -9.06 -4.91 -16.47
C ASN A 91 -8.94 -5.89 -15.28
N THR A 92 -7.85 -6.66 -15.22
CA THR A 92 -7.57 -7.57 -14.10
C THR A 92 -6.16 -7.40 -13.57
N PHE A 93 -5.96 -7.74 -12.29
CA PHE A 93 -4.63 -8.06 -11.79
C PHE A 93 -4.31 -9.49 -12.18
N PHE A 94 -3.17 -9.68 -12.84
CA PHE A 94 -2.72 -10.98 -13.33
C PHE A 94 -1.45 -11.44 -12.62
N CYS A 95 -1.44 -12.70 -12.22
CA CYS A 95 -0.29 -13.41 -11.66
C CYS A 95 0.26 -14.40 -12.71
N PRO A 96 1.48 -14.17 -13.25
CA PRO A 96 2.02 -15.00 -14.32
C PRO A 96 2.44 -16.41 -13.87
N CYS A 97 2.63 -16.64 -12.57
CA CYS A 97 3.15 -17.91 -12.06
C CYS A 97 2.21 -19.10 -12.33
N HIS A 98 0.90 -18.90 -12.16
CA HIS A 98 -0.12 -19.94 -12.29
C HIS A 98 -1.43 -19.41 -12.88
N PHE A 99 -1.38 -18.27 -13.60
CA PHE A 99 -2.55 -17.64 -14.20
C PHE A 99 -3.65 -17.22 -13.19
N GLY A 100 -3.24 -16.89 -11.96
CA GLY A 100 -4.14 -16.31 -10.96
C GLY A 100 -4.64 -14.94 -11.39
N ARG A 101 -5.91 -14.64 -11.13
CA ARG A 101 -6.53 -13.37 -11.52
C ARG A 101 -7.34 -12.76 -10.40
N TYR A 102 -7.36 -11.43 -10.36
CA TYR A 102 -8.21 -10.65 -9.47
C TYR A 102 -8.88 -9.52 -10.23
N THR A 103 -10.08 -9.16 -9.83
CA THR A 103 -10.78 -7.97 -10.30
C THR A 103 -10.10 -6.70 -9.79
N LYS A 104 -10.52 -5.55 -10.31
CA LYS A 104 -9.98 -4.22 -9.99
C LYS A 104 -9.97 -3.86 -8.50
N ASP A 105 -10.93 -4.37 -7.73
CA ASP A 105 -11.03 -4.19 -6.29
C ASP A 105 -10.23 -5.23 -5.47
N GLY A 106 -9.56 -6.17 -6.14
CA GLY A 106 -8.76 -7.22 -5.50
C GLY A 106 -9.53 -8.51 -5.24
N THR A 107 -10.81 -8.63 -5.62
CA THR A 107 -11.57 -9.87 -5.49
C THR A 107 -10.99 -10.96 -6.40
N ASN A 108 -10.76 -12.17 -5.89
CA ASN A 108 -10.25 -13.27 -6.70
C ASN A 108 -11.27 -13.75 -7.73
N VAL A 109 -10.82 -14.02 -8.95
CA VAL A 109 -11.70 -14.45 -10.04
C VAL A 109 -12.01 -15.96 -9.89
N PRO A 110 -13.29 -16.38 -9.87
CA PRO A 110 -13.67 -17.78 -9.80
C PRO A 110 -13.03 -18.64 -10.90
N GLY A 111 -12.67 -19.88 -10.54
CA GLY A 111 -12.02 -20.81 -11.48
C GLY A 111 -10.53 -20.51 -11.76
N THR A 112 -9.91 -19.61 -10.99
CA THR A 112 -8.46 -19.39 -11.01
C THR A 112 -7.81 -19.82 -9.69
N PRO A 113 -6.49 -20.05 -9.62
CA PRO A 113 -5.85 -20.57 -8.40
C PRO A 113 -6.02 -19.79 -7.08
N PRO A 114 -6.05 -18.43 -7.03
CA PRO A 114 -6.20 -17.75 -5.75
C PRO A 114 -7.57 -17.98 -5.12
N ALA A 115 -7.57 -18.52 -3.90
CA ALA A 115 -8.77 -18.86 -3.15
C ALA A 115 -9.34 -17.69 -2.29
N LYS A 116 -8.61 -16.57 -2.20
CA LYS A 116 -8.95 -15.41 -1.39
C LYS A 116 -8.65 -14.10 -2.14
N PRO A 117 -9.33 -13.00 -1.82
CA PRO A 117 -9.02 -11.68 -2.36
C PRO A 117 -7.63 -11.18 -1.94
N LEU A 118 -7.08 -10.20 -2.65
CA LEU A 118 -5.86 -9.52 -2.24
C LEU A 118 -6.06 -8.87 -0.87
N ASP A 119 -4.98 -8.83 -0.07
CA ASP A 119 -5.00 -8.11 1.20
C ASP A 119 -5.04 -6.60 0.94
N HIS A 120 -5.73 -5.86 1.81
CA HIS A 120 -5.84 -4.41 1.71
C HIS A 120 -4.91 -3.75 2.72
N TYR A 121 -4.35 -2.60 2.40
CA TYR A 121 -3.78 -1.73 3.42
C TYR A 121 -4.85 -0.76 3.92
N GLU A 122 -4.76 -0.36 5.18
CA GLU A 122 -5.51 0.78 5.67
C GLU A 122 -5.10 2.05 4.90
N THR A 123 -6.06 2.94 4.63
CA THR A 123 -5.84 4.20 3.93
C THR A 123 -6.35 5.37 4.77
N LYS A 124 -5.61 6.48 4.74
CA LYS A 124 -6.02 7.73 5.39
C LYS A 124 -5.69 8.90 4.46
N GLU A 125 -6.64 9.80 4.31
CA GLU A 125 -6.45 11.05 3.55
C GLU A 125 -6.06 12.16 4.54
N ALA A 126 -4.90 12.78 4.36
CA ALA A 126 -4.46 13.89 5.19
C ALA A 126 -3.58 14.87 4.41
N ASN A 127 -3.77 16.18 4.63
CA ASN A 127 -2.99 17.25 4.00
C ASN A 127 -2.91 17.15 2.46
N GLY A 128 -4.00 16.71 1.81
CA GLY A 128 -4.06 16.55 0.35
C GLY A 128 -3.28 15.35 -0.20
N LYS A 129 -2.78 14.46 0.67
CA LYS A 129 -2.02 13.27 0.30
C LYS A 129 -2.65 11.99 0.85
N LEU A 130 -2.29 10.88 0.22
CA LEU A 130 -2.61 9.54 0.71
C LEU A 130 -1.55 9.08 1.73
N LEU A 131 -2.02 8.59 2.86
CA LEU A 131 -1.24 7.84 3.83
C LEU A 131 -1.69 6.38 3.79
N ILE A 132 -0.73 5.45 3.87
CA ILE A 132 -0.97 4.01 3.90
C ILE A 132 -0.57 3.46 5.27
N GLY A 133 -1.45 2.67 5.87
CA GLY A 133 -1.29 2.07 7.19
C GLY A 133 -1.01 0.56 7.14
N PRO A 134 -1.28 -0.15 8.25
CA PRO A 134 -1.08 -1.60 8.35
C PRO A 134 -1.85 -2.41 7.29
N LEU A 135 -1.33 -3.60 6.99
CA LEU A 135 -1.97 -4.56 6.10
C LEU A 135 -3.09 -5.33 6.82
N LEU A 136 -4.31 -5.24 6.29
CA LEU A 136 -5.49 -6.00 6.65
C LEU A 136 -5.50 -7.33 5.89
N LYS A 137 -5.23 -8.43 6.60
CA LYS A 137 -5.20 -9.78 6.02
C LYS A 137 -6.60 -10.36 5.88
N THR A 138 -6.86 -10.96 4.72
CA THR A 138 -8.08 -11.70 4.38
C THR A 138 -7.96 -13.20 4.60
#